data_AF-A0A0D7BT70-F1
#
_entry.id   AF-A0A0D7BT70-F1
#
_cell.length_a   1.000
_cell.length_b   1.000
_cell.length_c   1.000
_cell.angle_alpha   90.00
_cell.angle_beta   90.00
_cell.angle_gamma   90.00
#
_symmetry.space_group_name_H-M   'P 1'
#
loop_
_entity.id
_entity.type
_entity.pdbx_description
1 polymer ?
#
loop_
_entity_poly.entity_id
_entity_poly.type
_entity_poly.pdbx_seq_one_letter_code
_entity_poly.pdbx_strand_id
1 'polypeptide(L)'
;MAPKCTTCGHHDEMPSNLPPRSQRMSELLSSNACPLQVEEASFRAELPVRHSRIARLEEEISAAQAKLHSLVRRRRMEHRDLNDIQTVLHPIRRLPPDILNEIFAICLDEQDPRADSLDTNGMPWVLVQVCGTWRAAGIRASRLWSRVHVSFDTLALHPHPERLVHVLWLQISRSKQCSLEVELSSYTHVSEMHPILPVLWGTSNRWRTLSLDMTDTSNRNILAPTFGALDALEYVAIKSAPSHHTPAEDTDFDVFSDPTSAPRLKSMQVTNAVSIGMPWSRLEEFVLHPESRRWGDLSRGRVATTLDILKKLSTARTFKTELVTFAVPAPSPHSRLRHQYLHTLWIDTSVDGNDLGIQEFMNAVELPALQSLGWIRGVDVKATQSLVRRSNCTLTTLAVKLETYTPKMRDLLRDSCEVDTLVLKDDIDPTYFSTLGAVPLGLAVLDMSEANLASVSEDKVWRLVNGRKLKEVRLPSGFTWNAARWVSSMNEGCIVSIG
;
A
#
# COMPACT_ATOMS: atom_id res chain seq x y z
N MET A 1 37.33 6.85 -67.47
CA MET A 1 37.34 7.46 -66.13
C MET A 1 36.23 6.81 -65.33
N ALA A 2 36.55 6.13 -64.23
CA ALA A 2 35.53 5.62 -63.32
C ALA A 2 34.77 6.80 -62.68
N PRO A 3 33.45 6.68 -62.45
CA PRO A 3 32.68 7.77 -61.85
C PRO A 3 33.11 7.99 -60.39
N LYS A 4 33.32 9.25 -60.01
CA LYS A 4 33.54 9.64 -58.60
C LYS A 4 32.30 9.29 -57.78
N CYS A 5 32.51 8.77 -56.58
CA CYS A 5 31.42 8.65 -55.61
C CYS A 5 30.87 10.05 -55.27
N THR A 6 29.58 10.28 -55.53
CA THR A 6 28.91 11.58 -55.32
C THR A 6 28.81 12.00 -53.86
N THR A 7 29.03 11.07 -52.92
CA THR A 7 28.87 11.30 -51.48
C THR A 7 30.19 11.62 -50.76
N CYS A 8 31.32 11.08 -51.21
CA CYS A 8 32.64 11.30 -50.56
C CYS A 8 33.73 11.82 -51.51
N GLY A 9 33.47 11.93 -52.82
CA GLY A 9 34.42 12.44 -53.81
C GLY A 9 35.59 11.49 -54.12
N HIS A 10 35.62 10.31 -53.50
CA HIS A 10 36.64 9.30 -53.74
C HIS A 10 36.48 8.70 -55.14
N HIS A 11 37.61 8.56 -55.85
CA HIS A 11 37.71 7.84 -57.10
C HIS A 11 37.93 6.37 -56.78
N ASP A 12 36.96 5.53 -57.11
CA ASP A 12 37.15 4.09 -57.02
C ASP A 12 38.05 3.67 -58.20
N GLU A 13 39.36 3.51 -57.96
CA GLU A 13 40.30 2.93 -58.93
C GLU A 13 40.16 1.40 -59.01
N MET A 14 39.21 0.78 -58.31
CA MET A 14 39.02 -0.67 -58.34
C MET A 14 38.29 -1.10 -59.63
N PRO A 15 38.93 -1.83 -60.57
CA PRO A 15 38.16 -2.61 -61.52
C PRO A 15 37.43 -3.69 -60.71
N SER A 16 36.09 -3.64 -60.73
CA SER A 16 35.19 -4.60 -60.09
C SER A 16 35.35 -6.06 -60.57
N ASN A 17 36.25 -6.28 -61.54
CA ASN A 17 36.81 -7.57 -61.87
C ASN A 17 38.34 -7.48 -61.81
N LEU A 18 38.94 -7.90 -60.69
CA LEU A 18 40.32 -8.38 -60.73
C LEU A 18 40.35 -9.50 -61.77
N PRO A 19 41.20 -9.44 -62.81
CA PRO A 19 41.25 -10.51 -63.80
C PRO A 19 41.50 -11.83 -63.06
N PRO A 20 40.76 -12.90 -63.39
CA PRO A 20 40.97 -14.19 -62.74
C PRO A 20 42.44 -14.60 -62.87
N ARG A 21 42.94 -15.35 -61.88
CA ARG A 21 44.29 -15.93 -61.94
C ARG A 21 44.45 -16.62 -63.31
N SER A 22 45.58 -16.43 -63.97
CA SER A 22 45.83 -17.11 -65.24
C SER A 22 45.72 -18.62 -65.04
N GLN A 23 45.21 -19.34 -66.03
CA GLN A 23 45.07 -20.80 -65.98
C GLN A 23 46.39 -21.47 -65.58
N ARG A 24 47.50 -20.96 -66.11
CA ARG A 24 48.85 -21.42 -65.81
C ARG A 24 49.27 -21.21 -64.35
N MET A 25 48.90 -20.10 -63.74
CA MET A 25 49.12 -19.87 -62.31
C MET A 25 48.32 -20.86 -61.46
N SER A 26 47.09 -21.16 -61.85
CA SER A 26 46.26 -22.16 -61.15
C SER A 26 46.85 -23.57 -61.24
N GLU A 27 47.38 -23.97 -62.39
CA GLU A 27 48.08 -25.26 -62.59
C GLU A 27 49.33 -25.39 -61.69
N LEU A 28 50.17 -24.34 -61.67
CA LEU A 28 51.38 -24.28 -60.82
C LEU A 28 51.06 -24.26 -59.33
N LEU A 29 49.90 -23.74 -58.91
CA LEU A 29 49.46 -23.80 -57.51
C LEU A 29 48.85 -25.15 -57.14
N SER A 30 48.33 -25.89 -58.13
CA SER A 30 47.72 -27.21 -57.94
C SER A 30 48.70 -28.38 -58.05
N SER A 31 49.96 -28.11 -58.42
CA SER A 31 51.02 -29.11 -58.64
C SER A 31 52.38 -28.60 -58.17
N ASN A 32 53.32 -29.50 -57.85
CA ASN A 32 54.70 -29.11 -57.53
C ASN A 32 55.58 -28.91 -58.78
N ALA A 33 54.97 -28.56 -59.93
CA ALA A 33 55.70 -28.35 -61.18
C ALA A 33 56.56 -27.07 -61.09
N CYS A 34 57.80 -27.14 -61.59
CA CYS A 34 58.68 -25.97 -61.64
C CYS A 34 58.14 -24.97 -62.69
N PRO A 35 58.09 -23.65 -62.39
CA PRO A 35 57.77 -22.65 -63.40
C PRO A 35 58.82 -22.64 -64.51
N LEU A 36 58.41 -22.29 -65.72
CA LEU A 36 59.33 -22.04 -66.83
C LEU A 36 60.20 -20.81 -66.52
N GLN A 37 61.41 -20.74 -67.08
CA GLN A 37 62.35 -19.65 -66.83
C GLN A 37 61.77 -18.26 -67.15
N VAL A 38 60.92 -18.17 -68.18
CA VAL A 38 60.22 -16.93 -68.57
C VAL A 38 59.11 -16.57 -67.59
N GLU A 39 58.39 -17.57 -67.06
CA GLU A 39 57.35 -17.40 -66.03
C GLU A 39 57.98 -16.91 -64.72
N GLU A 40 59.10 -17.53 -64.32
CA GLU A 40 59.85 -17.12 -63.13
C GLU A 40 60.35 -15.67 -63.25
N ALA A 41 60.93 -15.29 -64.40
CA ALA A 41 61.37 -13.92 -64.65
C ALA A 41 60.20 -12.92 -64.58
N SER A 42 59.04 -13.28 -65.14
CA SER A 42 57.82 -12.47 -65.08
C SER A 42 57.30 -12.30 -63.65
N PHE A 43 57.22 -13.38 -62.87
CA PHE A 43 56.77 -13.33 -61.48
C PHE A 43 57.71 -12.50 -60.61
N ARG A 44 59.04 -12.68 -60.78
CA ARG A 44 60.05 -11.90 -60.08
C ARG A 44 59.96 -10.40 -60.41
N ALA A 45 59.64 -10.04 -61.65
CA ALA A 45 59.45 -8.64 -62.05
C ALA A 45 58.13 -8.04 -61.50
N GLU A 46 57.06 -8.82 -61.39
CA GLU A 46 55.77 -8.34 -60.87
C GLU A 46 55.72 -8.18 -59.35
N LEU A 47 56.44 -9.03 -58.59
CA LEU A 47 56.46 -8.99 -57.13
C LEU A 47 56.68 -7.60 -56.52
N PRO A 48 57.74 -6.83 -56.86
CA PRO A 48 57.97 -5.51 -56.26
C PRO A 48 56.86 -4.51 -56.60
N VAL A 49 56.26 -4.61 -57.79
CA VAL A 49 55.14 -3.75 -58.21
C VAL A 49 53.89 -4.07 -57.38
N ARG A 50 53.60 -5.36 -57.16
CA ARG A 50 52.48 -5.80 -56.32
C ARG A 50 52.69 -5.42 -54.85
N HIS A 51 53.90 -5.59 -54.31
CA HIS A 51 54.24 -5.15 -52.96
C HIS A 51 54.04 -3.65 -52.78
N SER A 52 54.48 -2.83 -53.74
CA SER A 52 54.29 -1.37 -53.69
C SER A 52 52.81 -0.98 -53.72
N ARG A 53 51.99 -1.69 -54.49
CA ARG A 53 50.53 -1.47 -54.52
C ARG A 53 49.85 -1.84 -53.20
N ILE A 54 50.25 -2.95 -52.59
CA ILE A 54 49.76 -3.35 -51.26
C ILE A 54 50.13 -2.29 -50.23
N ALA A 55 51.39 -1.85 -50.20
CA ALA A 55 51.85 -0.81 -49.27
C ALA A 55 51.04 0.50 -49.42
N ARG A 56 50.73 0.91 -50.65
CA ARG A 56 49.87 2.08 -50.91
C ARG A 56 48.45 1.90 -50.36
N LEU A 57 47.84 0.73 -50.59
CA LEU A 57 46.51 0.43 -50.03
C LEU A 57 46.53 0.39 -48.51
N GLU A 58 47.58 -0.15 -47.89
CA GLU A 58 47.74 -0.15 -46.44
C GLU A 58 47.87 1.28 -45.88
N GLU A 59 48.57 2.18 -46.57
CA GLU A 59 48.66 3.60 -46.20
C GLU A 59 47.30 4.30 -46.33
N GLU A 60 46.56 4.07 -47.42
CA GLU A 60 45.21 4.61 -47.63
C GLU A 60 44.22 4.09 -46.57
N ILE A 61 44.29 2.79 -46.24
CA ILE A 61 43.50 2.18 -45.16
C ILE A 61 43.83 2.84 -43.84
N SER A 62 45.13 3.00 -43.52
CA SER A 62 45.58 3.64 -42.28
C SER A 62 45.11 5.10 -42.18
N ALA A 63 45.21 5.87 -43.26
CA ALA A 63 44.73 7.25 -43.33
C ALA A 63 43.20 7.34 -43.18
N ALA A 64 42.45 6.48 -43.85
CA ALA A 64 40.99 6.41 -43.75
C ALA A 64 40.54 6.00 -42.34
N GLN A 65 41.20 5.02 -41.74
CA GLN A 65 40.97 4.61 -40.35
C GLN A 65 41.25 5.76 -39.39
N ALA A 66 42.37 6.47 -39.53
CA ALA A 66 42.70 7.63 -38.70
C ALA A 66 41.63 8.74 -38.82
N LYS A 67 41.16 9.00 -40.05
CA LYS A 67 40.08 9.97 -40.28
C LYS A 67 38.78 9.52 -39.62
N LEU A 68 38.39 8.27 -39.77
CA LEU A 68 37.20 7.70 -39.13
C LEU A 68 37.29 7.81 -37.61
N HIS A 69 38.41 7.43 -37.01
CA HIS A 69 38.65 7.56 -35.57
C HIS A 69 38.51 9.02 -35.10
N SER A 70 39.04 9.99 -35.85
CA SER A 70 38.89 11.41 -35.53
C SER A 70 37.43 11.88 -35.55
N LEU A 71 36.64 11.44 -36.54
CA LEU A 71 35.23 11.80 -36.68
C LEU A 71 34.37 11.14 -35.59
N VAL A 72 34.63 9.86 -35.26
CA VAL A 72 33.97 9.18 -34.15
C VAL A 72 34.26 9.87 -32.83
N ARG A 73 35.51 10.31 -32.60
CA ARG A 73 35.89 11.08 -31.41
C ARG A 73 35.15 12.41 -31.35
N ARG A 74 35.08 13.16 -32.45
CA ARG A 74 34.31 14.43 -32.52
C ARG A 74 32.83 14.21 -32.25
N ARG A 75 32.19 13.24 -32.90
CA ARG A 75 30.78 12.88 -32.64
C ARG A 75 30.52 12.57 -31.16
N ARG A 76 31.44 11.86 -30.50
CA ARG A 76 31.34 11.58 -29.06
C ARG A 76 31.45 12.84 -28.20
N MET A 77 32.28 13.82 -28.58
CA MET A 77 32.37 15.11 -27.88
C MET A 77 31.09 15.90 -28.03
N GLU A 78 30.60 16.09 -29.27
CA GLU A 78 29.34 16.81 -29.53
C GLU A 78 28.15 16.19 -28.79
N HIS A 79 28.08 14.84 -28.73
CA HIS A 79 27.02 14.16 -28.00
C HIS A 79 27.11 14.37 -26.48
N ARG A 80 28.32 14.51 -25.92
CA ARG A 80 28.51 14.87 -24.51
C ARG A 80 28.08 16.30 -24.26
N ASP A 81 28.50 17.24 -25.10
CA ASP A 81 28.15 18.66 -24.96
C ASP A 81 26.63 18.87 -25.04
N LEU A 82 25.95 18.15 -25.95
CA LEU A 82 24.48 18.16 -26.02
C LEU A 82 23.84 17.60 -24.76
N ASN A 83 24.33 16.47 -24.23
CA ASN A 83 23.81 15.90 -22.98
C ASN A 83 24.06 16.83 -21.78
N ASP A 84 25.19 17.53 -21.73
CA ASP A 84 25.50 18.51 -20.69
C ASP A 84 24.54 19.72 -20.76
N ILE A 85 24.29 20.25 -21.97
CA ILE A 85 23.32 21.33 -22.18
C ILE A 85 21.91 20.88 -21.76
N GLN A 86 21.46 19.70 -22.20
CA GLN A 86 20.15 19.15 -21.81
C GLN A 86 20.04 18.98 -20.29
N THR A 87 21.10 18.50 -19.65
CA THR A 87 21.17 18.32 -18.20
C THR A 87 21.10 19.66 -17.47
N VAL A 88 21.72 20.71 -18.00
CA VAL A 88 21.67 22.08 -17.45
C VAL A 88 20.31 22.75 -17.66
N LEU A 89 19.67 22.51 -18.81
CA LEU A 89 18.36 23.05 -19.14
C LEU A 89 17.20 22.24 -18.55
N HIS A 90 17.49 21.13 -17.85
CA HIS A 90 16.46 20.25 -17.32
C HIS A 90 15.49 21.01 -16.40
N PRO A 91 14.15 20.96 -16.65
CA PRO A 91 13.16 21.78 -15.95
C PRO A 91 13.21 21.67 -14.42
N ILE A 92 13.59 20.50 -13.92
CA ILE A 92 13.74 20.19 -12.48
C ILE A 92 14.66 21.17 -11.74
N ARG A 93 15.62 21.79 -12.44
CA ARG A 93 16.56 22.76 -11.85
C ARG A 93 15.92 24.13 -11.60
N ARG A 94 14.75 24.38 -12.19
CA ARG A 94 13.98 25.63 -12.06
C ARG A 94 12.81 25.49 -11.11
N LEU A 95 12.51 24.29 -10.62
CA LEU A 95 11.41 24.07 -9.69
C LEU A 95 11.71 24.73 -8.34
N PRO A 96 10.79 25.58 -7.83
CA PRO A 96 10.90 26.07 -6.47
C PRO A 96 10.86 24.92 -5.46
N PRO A 97 11.54 25.06 -4.30
CA PRO A 97 11.49 24.06 -3.24
C PRO A 97 10.07 23.71 -2.77
N ASP A 98 9.15 24.68 -2.80
CA ASP A 98 7.77 24.47 -2.36
C ASP A 98 7.01 23.50 -3.27
N ILE A 99 7.21 23.61 -4.59
CA ILE A 99 6.63 22.68 -5.57
C ILE A 99 7.23 21.28 -5.42
N LEU A 100 8.53 21.19 -5.11
CA LEU A 100 9.15 19.89 -4.80
C LEU A 100 8.55 19.25 -3.55
N ASN A 101 8.27 20.04 -2.51
CA ASN A 101 7.64 19.53 -1.29
C ASN A 101 6.21 19.04 -1.54
N GLU A 102 5.46 19.72 -2.41
CA GLU A 102 4.11 19.31 -2.81
C GLU A 102 4.15 17.99 -3.60
N ILE A 103 5.09 17.86 -4.54
CA ILE A 103 5.34 16.59 -5.25
C ILE A 103 5.70 15.48 -4.25
N PHE A 104 6.59 15.73 -3.29
CA PHE A 104 6.96 14.74 -2.28
C PHE A 104 5.78 14.30 -1.42
N ALA A 105 4.87 15.21 -1.09
CA ALA A 105 3.65 14.88 -0.36
C ALA A 105 2.74 13.95 -1.17
N ILE A 106 2.53 14.25 -2.46
CA ILE A 106 1.74 13.40 -3.36
C ILE A 106 2.38 12.01 -3.48
N CYS A 107 3.71 11.93 -3.66
CA CYS A 107 4.41 10.64 -3.74
C CYS A 107 4.29 9.80 -2.47
N LEU A 108 4.22 10.43 -1.30
CA LEU A 108 3.99 9.73 -0.03
C LEU A 108 2.55 9.21 0.09
N ASP A 109 1.58 9.98 -0.39
CA ASP A 109 0.16 9.61 -0.31
C ASP A 109 -0.16 8.45 -1.28
N GLU A 110 0.57 8.33 -2.40
CA GLU A 110 0.46 7.23 -3.35
C GLU A 110 1.28 5.98 -2.98
N GLN A 111 2.18 6.09 -2.00
CA GLN A 111 3.03 4.98 -1.58
C GLN A 111 2.19 3.84 -0.98
N ASP A 112 2.60 2.58 -1.24
CA ASP A 112 2.06 1.43 -0.53
C ASP A 112 2.12 1.68 0.99
N PRO A 113 0.98 1.67 1.70
CA PRO A 113 0.94 1.84 3.14
C PRO A 113 1.85 0.88 3.92
N ARG A 114 2.19 -0.28 3.34
CA ARG A 114 3.03 -1.33 3.92
C ARG A 114 4.49 -1.24 3.50
N ALA A 115 4.88 -0.22 2.74
CA ALA A 115 6.27 -0.05 2.35
C ALA A 115 7.15 0.12 3.61
N ASP A 116 8.18 -0.71 3.72
CA ASP A 116 9.08 -0.72 4.88
C ASP A 116 9.98 0.52 4.85
N SER A 117 9.99 1.29 5.94
CA SER A 117 10.85 2.47 6.09
C SER A 117 12.34 2.14 6.10
N LEU A 118 12.68 0.88 6.36
CA LEU A 118 14.05 0.39 6.38
C LEU A 118 14.57 0.07 4.98
N ASP A 119 13.70 -0.02 3.96
CA ASP A 119 14.11 -0.18 2.57
C ASP A 119 14.57 1.17 1.97
N THR A 120 15.88 1.33 1.85
CA THR A 120 16.48 2.53 1.27
C THR A 120 16.28 2.68 -0.24
N ASN A 121 15.70 1.68 -0.91
CA ASN A 121 15.24 1.76 -2.30
C ASN A 121 13.76 2.19 -2.41
N GLY A 122 13.07 2.35 -1.27
CA GLY A 122 11.71 2.86 -1.18
C GLY A 122 11.65 4.35 -0.85
N MET A 123 10.41 4.88 -0.79
CA MET A 123 10.13 6.20 -0.24
C MET A 123 10.32 6.17 1.30
N PRO A 124 10.81 7.26 1.92
CA PRO A 124 11.15 8.55 1.30
C PRO A 124 12.58 8.63 0.72
N TRP A 125 13.38 7.56 0.82
CA TRP A 125 14.81 7.59 0.50
C TRP A 125 15.12 7.89 -0.96
N VAL A 126 14.35 7.33 -1.89
CA VAL A 126 14.56 7.56 -3.34
C VAL A 126 14.46 9.03 -3.73
N LEU A 127 13.60 9.81 -3.08
CA LEU A 127 13.44 11.24 -3.37
C LEU A 127 14.73 12.01 -3.08
N VAL A 128 15.46 11.63 -2.03
CA VAL A 128 16.74 12.29 -1.69
C VAL A 128 17.94 11.71 -2.42
N GLN A 129 17.73 10.72 -3.30
CA GLN A 129 18.77 10.11 -4.13
C GLN A 129 18.79 10.64 -5.57
N VAL A 130 17.73 11.33 -6.02
CA VAL A 130 17.61 11.83 -7.41
C VAL A 130 18.71 12.84 -7.79
N CYS A 131 18.82 13.96 -7.07
CA CYS A 131 19.85 14.97 -7.31
C CYS A 131 20.14 15.79 -6.04
N GLY A 132 21.19 16.63 -6.07
CA GLY A 132 21.55 17.48 -4.93
C GLY A 132 20.43 18.43 -4.48
N THR A 133 19.67 18.99 -5.43
CA THR A 133 18.53 19.89 -5.14
C THR A 133 17.40 19.15 -4.44
N TRP A 134 17.02 17.98 -4.93
CA TRP A 134 15.98 17.13 -4.32
C TRP A 134 16.40 16.64 -2.94
N ARG A 135 17.67 16.25 -2.79
CA ARG A 135 18.24 15.89 -1.49
C ARG A 135 18.13 17.04 -0.49
N ALA A 136 18.51 18.26 -0.89
CA ALA A 136 18.42 19.42 -0.01
C ALA A 136 16.98 19.76 0.38
N ALA A 137 16.03 19.67 -0.56
CA ALA A 137 14.61 19.89 -0.30
C ALA A 137 14.02 18.78 0.60
N GLY A 138 14.22 17.51 0.23
CA GLY A 138 13.65 16.35 0.93
C GLY A 138 14.18 16.19 2.35
N ILE A 139 15.47 16.45 2.60
CA ILE A 139 16.02 16.44 3.97
C ILE A 139 15.39 17.55 4.84
N ARG A 140 15.00 18.70 4.25
CA ARG A 140 14.37 19.80 4.99
C ARG A 140 12.87 19.55 5.23
N ALA A 141 12.22 18.81 4.35
CA ALA A 141 10.81 18.46 4.44
C ALA A 141 10.55 17.46 5.58
N SER A 142 10.38 17.94 6.81
CA SER A 142 10.33 17.09 8.02
C SER A 142 9.16 16.09 8.01
N ARG A 143 8.02 16.51 7.44
CA ARG A 143 6.83 15.67 7.26
C ARG A 143 7.07 14.50 6.30
N LEU A 144 8.06 14.58 5.41
CA LEU A 144 8.44 13.48 4.53
C LEU A 144 8.94 12.24 5.32
N TRP A 145 9.44 12.46 6.53
CA TRP A 145 10.07 11.44 7.37
C TRP A 145 9.22 11.05 8.58
N SER A 146 7.97 11.53 8.67
CA SER A 146 7.13 11.33 9.86
C SER A 146 6.35 10.01 9.87
N ARG A 147 6.23 9.33 8.73
CA ARG A 147 5.64 8.00 8.64
C ARG A 147 6.74 6.96 8.80
N VAL A 148 6.63 6.12 9.82
CA VAL A 148 7.62 5.11 10.21
C VAL A 148 6.94 3.76 10.20
N HIS A 149 7.30 2.92 9.24
CA HIS A 149 6.84 1.55 9.14
C HIS A 149 8.04 0.61 9.30
N VAL A 150 7.99 -0.31 10.26
CA VAL A 150 9.07 -1.27 10.52
C VAL A 150 8.51 -2.69 10.52
N SER A 151 8.99 -3.50 9.58
CA SER A 151 8.77 -4.94 9.58
C SER A 151 9.93 -5.66 10.25
N PHE A 152 9.66 -6.32 11.37
CA PHE A 152 10.66 -7.11 12.10
C PHE A 152 11.08 -8.37 11.35
N ASP A 153 10.24 -8.89 10.46
CA ASP A 153 10.61 -10.02 9.61
C ASP A 153 11.62 -9.60 8.53
N THR A 154 11.45 -8.41 7.93
CA THR A 154 12.44 -7.82 7.01
C THR A 154 13.78 -7.60 7.73
N LEU A 155 13.74 -7.08 8.95
CA LEU A 155 14.91 -6.89 9.80
C LEU A 155 15.67 -8.19 10.05
N ALA A 156 14.95 -9.27 10.41
CA ALA A 156 15.53 -10.56 10.73
C ALA A 156 16.23 -11.23 9.53
N LEU A 157 15.74 -10.94 8.30
CA LEU A 157 16.32 -11.44 7.06
C LEU A 157 17.51 -10.61 6.54
N HIS A 158 17.73 -9.42 7.09
CA HIS A 158 18.75 -8.51 6.57
C HIS A 158 20.16 -8.91 7.04
N PRO A 159 21.16 -8.97 6.14
CA PRO A 159 22.51 -9.44 6.47
C PRO A 159 23.28 -8.52 7.46
N HIS A 160 22.81 -7.30 7.64
CA HIS A 160 23.43 -6.25 8.46
C HIS A 160 22.36 -5.48 9.26
N PRO A 161 21.79 -6.04 10.33
CA PRO A 161 20.72 -5.41 11.11
C PRO A 161 21.16 -4.10 11.79
N GLU A 162 22.44 -3.96 12.12
CA GLU A 162 23.03 -2.73 12.70
C GLU A 162 22.90 -1.52 11.76
N ARG A 163 22.95 -1.76 10.44
CA ARG A 163 22.74 -0.70 9.45
C ARG A 163 21.29 -0.21 9.46
N LEU A 164 20.33 -1.09 9.71
CA LEU A 164 18.92 -0.75 9.73
C LEU A 164 18.54 0.09 10.97
N VAL A 165 19.21 -0.14 12.10
CA VAL A 165 19.12 0.76 13.27
C VAL A 165 19.57 2.17 12.91
N HIS A 166 20.68 2.30 12.16
CA HIS A 166 21.15 3.60 11.68
C HIS A 166 20.18 4.25 10.69
N VAL A 167 19.60 3.48 9.76
CA VAL A 167 18.60 3.96 8.79
C VAL A 167 17.37 4.51 9.52
N LEU A 168 16.82 3.77 10.49
CA LEU A 168 15.69 4.23 11.29
C LEU A 168 16.03 5.50 12.07
N TRP A 169 17.17 5.51 12.76
CA TRP A 169 17.63 6.68 13.51
C TRP A 169 17.75 7.90 12.60
N LEU A 170 18.27 7.72 11.38
CA LEU A 170 18.43 8.79 10.41
C LEU A 170 17.07 9.34 9.94
N GLN A 171 16.09 8.48 9.68
CA GLN A 171 14.72 8.92 9.35
C GLN A 171 14.07 9.69 10.51
N ILE A 172 14.16 9.16 11.72
CA ILE A 172 13.65 9.84 12.93
C ILE A 172 14.32 11.20 13.10
N SER A 173 15.64 11.30 12.91
CA SER A 173 16.37 12.58 13.05
C SER A 173 15.87 13.62 12.05
N ARG A 174 15.51 13.21 10.82
CA ARG A 174 14.98 14.09 9.77
C ARG A 174 13.53 14.48 9.98
N SER A 175 12.75 13.67 10.71
CA SER A 175 11.39 14.02 11.13
C SER A 175 11.32 15.18 12.12
N LYS A 176 12.46 15.54 12.75
CA LYS A 176 12.61 16.64 13.71
C LYS A 176 11.64 16.57 14.88
N GLN A 177 10.58 17.39 14.89
CA GLN A 177 9.55 17.44 15.93
C GLN A 177 8.15 17.15 15.37
N CYS A 178 8.05 16.67 14.13
CA CYS A 178 6.78 16.29 13.55
C CYS A 178 6.15 15.14 14.36
N SER A 179 4.82 15.16 14.51
CA SER A 179 4.08 14.00 14.99
C SER A 179 4.35 12.80 14.09
N LEU A 180 4.55 11.63 14.69
CA LEU A 180 4.91 10.41 14.00
C LEU A 180 3.68 9.51 13.80
N GLU A 181 3.67 8.83 12.66
CA GLU A 181 2.76 7.74 12.36
C GLU A 181 3.56 6.45 12.36
N VAL A 182 3.34 5.60 13.35
CA VAL A 182 4.19 4.44 13.60
C VAL A 182 3.41 3.15 13.34
N GLU A 183 3.92 2.33 12.45
CA GLU A 183 3.40 1.00 12.12
C GLU A 183 4.50 -0.04 12.31
N LEU A 184 4.21 -1.05 13.13
CA LEU A 184 5.14 -2.11 13.50
C LEU A 184 4.48 -3.46 13.23
N SER A 185 5.14 -4.32 12.44
CA SER A 185 4.61 -5.63 12.08
C SER A 185 5.65 -6.74 12.25
N SER A 186 5.19 -7.93 12.63
CA SER A 186 6.04 -9.11 12.82
C SER A 186 5.20 -10.37 12.83
N TYR A 187 5.58 -11.36 12.02
CA TYR A 187 5.06 -12.73 12.10
C TYR A 187 5.84 -13.58 13.10
N THR A 188 7.00 -13.12 13.52
CA THR A 188 7.87 -13.77 14.50
C THR A 188 7.88 -13.03 15.84
N HIS A 189 8.38 -13.70 16.89
CA HIS A 189 8.46 -13.09 18.22
C HIS A 189 9.53 -11.98 18.27
N VAL A 190 9.14 -10.78 18.70
CA VAL A 190 10.04 -9.64 18.91
C VAL A 190 10.46 -9.57 20.37
N SER A 191 11.76 -9.74 20.63
CA SER A 191 12.34 -9.59 21.97
C SER A 191 12.33 -8.14 22.45
N GLU A 192 12.06 -7.92 23.74
CA GLU A 192 12.21 -6.61 24.40
C GLU A 192 13.65 -6.05 24.32
N MET A 193 14.65 -6.91 24.10
CA MET A 193 16.05 -6.52 23.95
C MET A 193 16.44 -6.17 22.50
N HIS A 194 15.46 -6.09 21.58
CA HIS A 194 15.75 -5.86 20.17
C HIS A 194 16.37 -4.46 19.96
N PRO A 195 17.49 -4.33 19.23
CA PRO A 195 18.30 -3.10 19.18
C PRO A 195 17.61 -1.89 18.53
N ILE A 196 16.53 -2.13 17.79
CA ILE A 196 15.72 -1.05 17.19
C ILE A 196 14.78 -0.38 18.18
N LEU A 197 14.40 -1.05 19.27
CA LEU A 197 13.37 -0.58 20.19
C LEU A 197 13.77 0.68 20.96
N PRO A 198 15.03 0.82 21.45
CA PRO A 198 15.44 2.07 22.10
C PRO A 198 15.29 3.31 21.21
N VAL A 199 15.51 3.15 19.89
CA VAL A 199 15.33 4.22 18.91
C VAL A 199 13.85 4.58 18.75
N LEU A 200 12.97 3.58 18.72
CA LEU A 200 11.51 3.79 18.66
C LEU A 200 10.98 4.43 19.96
N TRP A 201 11.30 3.85 21.12
CA TRP A 201 10.83 4.34 22.42
C TRP A 201 11.22 5.78 22.69
N GLY A 202 12.43 6.20 22.27
CA GLY A 202 12.89 7.59 22.37
C GLY A 202 12.03 8.61 21.59
N THR A 203 11.05 8.16 20.79
CA THR A 203 10.14 9.01 20.03
C THR A 203 8.67 8.87 20.43
N SER A 204 8.37 8.04 21.43
CA SER A 204 7.00 7.70 21.85
C SER A 204 6.11 8.90 22.16
N ASN A 205 6.68 9.96 22.74
CA ASN A 205 5.98 11.22 23.06
C ASN A 205 5.44 11.97 21.83
N ARG A 206 5.92 11.63 20.64
CA ARG A 206 5.50 12.22 19.37
C ARG A 206 4.62 11.31 18.55
N TRP A 207 4.35 10.08 19.00
CA TRP A 207 3.51 9.15 18.27
C TRP A 207 2.07 9.66 18.29
N ARG A 208 1.56 10.06 17.12
CA ARG A 208 0.16 10.45 16.93
C ARG A 208 -0.69 9.24 16.57
N THR A 209 -0.16 8.36 15.73
CA THR A 209 -0.79 7.09 15.41
C THR A 209 0.18 5.96 15.72
N LEU A 210 -0.34 4.88 16.31
CA LEU A 210 0.41 3.65 16.55
C LEU A 210 -0.39 2.47 16.01
N SER A 211 0.24 1.62 15.23
CA SER A 211 -0.34 0.39 14.71
C SER A 211 0.62 -0.76 14.95
N LEU A 212 0.17 -1.77 15.68
CA LEU A 212 0.93 -2.98 15.98
C LEU A 212 0.23 -4.18 15.35
N ASP A 213 0.96 -5.01 14.62
CA ASP A 213 0.46 -6.24 13.99
C ASP A 213 1.43 -7.40 14.23
N MET A 214 1.35 -7.98 15.43
CA MET A 214 2.32 -8.95 15.97
C MET A 214 1.66 -9.94 16.94
N THR A 215 2.44 -10.80 17.61
CA THR A 215 1.94 -11.60 18.75
C THR A 215 1.68 -10.74 19.99
N ASP A 216 0.80 -11.18 20.89
CA ASP A 216 0.50 -10.47 22.16
C ASP A 216 1.76 -10.13 22.96
N THR A 217 2.67 -11.10 23.13
CA THR A 217 3.95 -10.93 23.81
C THR A 217 4.81 -9.84 23.15
N SER A 218 4.84 -9.79 21.82
CA SER A 218 5.62 -8.79 21.09
C SER A 218 5.00 -7.40 21.23
N ASN A 219 3.68 -7.29 21.06
CA ASN A 219 2.94 -6.05 21.29
C ASN A 219 3.19 -5.51 22.71
N ARG A 220 3.21 -6.39 23.71
CA ARG A 220 3.56 -6.06 25.10
C ARG A 220 4.97 -5.49 25.22
N ASN A 221 5.95 -6.16 24.64
CA ASN A 221 7.35 -5.74 24.70
C ASN A 221 7.54 -4.35 24.10
N ILE A 222 6.76 -3.97 23.08
CA ILE A 222 6.77 -2.62 22.53
C ILE A 222 6.12 -1.60 23.47
N LEU A 223 4.95 -1.92 24.02
CA LEU A 223 4.11 -0.96 24.72
C LEU A 223 4.57 -0.69 26.16
N ALA A 224 5.04 -1.70 26.89
CA ALA A 224 5.37 -1.57 28.32
C ALA A 224 6.38 -0.43 28.60
N PRO A 225 7.46 -0.26 27.80
CA PRO A 225 8.44 0.81 28.04
C PRO A 225 7.99 2.20 27.57
N THR A 226 6.86 2.30 26.86
CA THR A 226 6.28 3.57 26.41
C THR A 226 5.29 4.17 27.40
N PHE A 227 5.07 3.49 28.53
CA PHE A 227 4.17 3.96 29.58
C PHE A 227 4.52 5.37 30.07
N GLY A 228 3.51 6.24 30.18
CA GLY A 228 3.68 7.64 30.59
C GLY A 228 4.32 8.56 29.53
N ALA A 229 4.57 8.07 28.32
CA ALA A 229 5.18 8.83 27.24
C ALA A 229 4.32 8.87 25.96
N LEU A 230 3.01 8.63 26.01
CA LEU A 230 2.12 8.64 24.84
C LEU A 230 1.26 9.90 24.76
N ASP A 231 1.86 11.06 25.05
CA ASP A 231 1.17 12.37 25.17
C ASP A 231 0.46 12.83 23.88
N ALA A 232 1.03 12.49 22.73
CA ALA A 232 0.53 12.88 21.41
C ALA A 232 -0.42 11.85 20.78
N LEU A 233 -0.62 10.68 21.41
CA LEU A 233 -1.29 9.55 20.80
C LEU A 233 -2.80 9.81 20.65
N GLU A 234 -3.27 9.82 19.41
CA GLU A 234 -4.68 10.06 19.05
C GLU A 234 -5.38 8.78 18.55
N TYR A 235 -4.60 7.89 17.93
CA TYR A 235 -5.07 6.63 17.35
C TYR A 235 -4.16 5.47 17.73
N VAL A 236 -4.74 4.36 18.19
CA VAL A 236 -4.00 3.11 18.41
C VAL A 236 -4.72 1.92 17.76
N ALA A 237 -3.96 1.09 17.04
CA ALA A 237 -4.42 -0.20 16.54
C ALA A 237 -3.51 -1.31 17.06
N ILE A 238 -4.08 -2.31 17.73
CA ILE A 238 -3.37 -3.48 18.25
C ILE A 238 -4.01 -4.73 17.65
N LYS A 239 -3.38 -5.25 16.61
CA LYS A 239 -3.74 -6.52 16.00
C LYS A 239 -2.86 -7.60 16.59
N SER A 240 -3.50 -8.70 16.96
CA SER A 240 -2.80 -9.84 17.55
C SER A 240 -3.14 -11.14 16.85
N ALA A 241 -2.10 -11.89 16.49
CA ALA A 241 -2.23 -13.27 16.09
C ALA A 241 -2.04 -14.17 17.33
N PRO A 242 -2.91 -15.17 17.55
CA PRO A 242 -2.77 -16.08 18.67
C PRO A 242 -1.45 -16.84 18.56
N SER A 243 -0.61 -16.74 19.60
CA SER A 243 0.65 -17.45 19.63
C SER A 243 0.41 -18.94 19.87
N HIS A 244 1.16 -19.81 19.21
CA HIS A 244 1.10 -21.27 19.43
C HIS A 244 1.74 -21.72 20.75
N HIS A 245 2.35 -20.81 21.53
CA HIS A 245 3.30 -21.17 22.58
C HIS A 245 3.14 -20.43 23.92
N THR A 246 2.16 -19.55 24.10
CA THR A 246 1.94 -18.87 25.39
C THR A 246 0.89 -19.60 26.23
N PRO A 247 1.24 -20.19 27.38
CA PRO A 247 0.28 -20.63 28.38
C PRO A 247 -0.61 -19.45 28.80
N ALA A 248 -1.88 -19.71 29.09
CA ALA A 248 -2.91 -18.73 29.41
C ALA A 248 -2.69 -17.93 30.72
N GLU A 249 -1.55 -18.09 31.38
CA GLU A 249 -1.34 -17.67 32.78
C GLU A 249 -0.73 -16.25 32.95
N ASP A 250 -0.30 -15.59 31.87
CA ASP A 250 0.38 -14.28 31.92
C ASP A 250 -0.39 -13.16 31.16
N THR A 251 -1.72 -13.15 31.31
CA THR A 251 -2.64 -12.34 30.48
C THR A 251 -3.05 -10.99 31.08
N ASP A 252 -2.56 -10.63 32.26
CA ASP A 252 -2.90 -9.36 32.91
C ASP A 252 -1.88 -8.28 32.52
N PHE A 253 -2.01 -7.71 31.32
CA PHE A 253 -1.10 -6.67 30.81
C PHE A 253 -1.82 -5.36 30.52
N ASP A 254 -1.75 -4.46 31.50
CA ASP A 254 -2.55 -3.25 31.50
C ASP A 254 -1.74 -1.98 31.19
N VAL A 255 -1.40 -1.77 29.90
CA VAL A 255 -0.62 -0.60 29.42
C VAL A 255 -1.32 0.72 29.70
N PHE A 256 -2.64 0.76 29.59
CA PHE A 256 -3.40 2.00 29.68
C PHE A 256 -4.34 2.02 30.89
N SER A 257 -4.02 1.21 31.91
CA SER A 257 -4.63 1.21 33.25
C SER A 257 -4.70 2.62 33.80
N ASP A 258 -3.61 3.36 33.63
CA ASP A 258 -3.53 4.77 33.97
C ASP A 258 -4.12 5.62 32.84
N PRO A 259 -5.28 6.27 33.06
CA PRO A 259 -5.90 7.16 32.07
C PRO A 259 -5.07 8.42 31.76
N THR A 260 -3.96 8.65 32.45
CA THR A 260 -2.99 9.71 32.13
C THR A 260 -1.97 9.30 31.08
N SER A 261 -1.78 8.00 30.80
CA SER A 261 -0.74 7.52 29.88
C SER A 261 -0.91 7.97 28.43
N ALA A 262 -2.15 8.13 27.96
CA ALA A 262 -2.47 8.58 26.61
C ALA A 262 -3.63 9.61 26.64
N PRO A 263 -3.36 10.87 27.01
CA PRO A 263 -4.41 11.85 27.30
C PRO A 263 -5.21 12.29 26.08
N ARG A 264 -4.65 12.13 24.87
CA ARG A 264 -5.27 12.55 23.59
C ARG A 264 -5.91 11.40 22.81
N LEU A 265 -5.95 10.19 23.37
CA LEU A 265 -6.44 9.02 22.66
C LEU A 265 -7.94 9.13 22.39
N LYS A 266 -8.32 9.11 21.10
CA LYS A 266 -9.72 9.25 20.65
C LYS A 266 -10.23 8.03 19.93
N SER A 267 -9.36 7.34 19.20
CA SER A 267 -9.74 6.21 18.36
C SER A 267 -8.89 5.00 18.66
N MET A 268 -9.54 3.84 18.66
CA MET A 268 -8.90 2.60 19.05
C MET A 268 -9.40 1.40 18.26
N GLN A 269 -8.49 0.51 17.89
CA GLN A 269 -8.77 -0.74 17.19
C GLN A 269 -8.02 -1.89 17.87
N VAL A 270 -8.73 -2.97 18.23
CA VAL A 270 -8.11 -4.14 18.86
C VAL A 270 -8.69 -5.45 18.33
N THR A 271 -7.86 -6.50 18.26
CA THR A 271 -8.32 -7.87 17.99
C THR A 271 -8.77 -8.59 19.26
N ASN A 272 -8.11 -8.33 20.39
CA ASN A 272 -8.48 -8.87 21.69
C ASN A 272 -8.51 -7.72 22.71
N ALA A 273 -9.61 -7.62 23.46
CA ALA A 273 -9.89 -6.55 24.41
C ALA A 273 -9.93 -7.04 25.88
N VAL A 274 -9.70 -8.34 26.12
CA VAL A 274 -9.87 -8.96 27.45
C VAL A 274 -8.72 -8.63 28.40
N SER A 275 -7.54 -8.30 27.87
CA SER A 275 -6.29 -8.27 28.62
C SER A 275 -5.67 -6.89 28.80
N ILE A 276 -6.35 -5.81 28.41
CA ILE A 276 -5.76 -4.47 28.47
C ILE A 276 -6.74 -3.50 29.12
N GLY A 277 -6.34 -2.85 30.20
CA GLY A 277 -7.05 -1.70 30.72
C GLY A 277 -6.76 -0.52 29.81
N MET A 278 -7.85 0.12 29.42
CA MET A 278 -7.89 1.15 28.39
C MET A 278 -8.50 2.41 29.00
N PRO A 279 -8.25 3.60 28.43
CA PRO A 279 -8.94 4.83 28.81
C PRO A 279 -10.34 4.84 28.18
N TRP A 280 -11.16 3.84 28.52
CA TRP A 280 -12.47 3.56 27.91
C TRP A 280 -13.39 4.78 27.84
N SER A 281 -13.32 5.65 28.85
CA SER A 281 -14.19 6.82 29.02
C SER A 281 -13.82 8.04 28.16
N ARG A 282 -12.74 7.98 27.37
CA ARG A 282 -12.31 9.07 26.47
C ARG A 282 -12.41 8.73 24.99
N LEU A 283 -12.66 7.46 24.69
CA LEU A 283 -12.71 6.98 23.32
C LEU A 283 -13.99 7.51 22.64
N GLU A 284 -13.79 8.08 21.45
CA GLU A 284 -14.85 8.52 20.53
C GLU A 284 -15.16 7.43 19.50
N GLU A 285 -14.13 6.69 19.06
CA GLU A 285 -14.24 5.57 18.13
C GLU A 285 -13.55 4.32 18.70
N PHE A 286 -14.25 3.19 18.63
CA PHE A 286 -13.70 1.89 19.02
C PHE A 286 -14.05 0.80 18.02
N VAL A 287 -13.06 -0.01 17.66
CA VAL A 287 -13.17 -1.11 16.70
C VAL A 287 -12.66 -2.41 17.33
N LEU A 288 -13.52 -3.41 17.39
CA LEU A 288 -13.20 -4.76 17.85
C LEU A 288 -13.18 -5.73 16.64
N HIS A 289 -12.00 -6.21 16.28
CA HIS A 289 -11.81 -7.18 15.20
C HIS A 289 -12.03 -8.61 15.66
N PRO A 290 -12.35 -9.54 14.73
CA PRO A 290 -12.39 -10.95 15.05
C PRO A 290 -11.00 -11.47 15.42
N GLU A 291 -10.93 -12.25 16.48
CA GLU A 291 -9.81 -13.19 16.67
C GLU A 291 -9.77 -14.14 15.47
N SER A 292 -8.58 -14.34 14.89
CA SER A 292 -8.36 -15.22 13.74
C SER A 292 -8.98 -16.60 13.99
N ARG A 293 -10.04 -16.92 13.22
CA ARG A 293 -10.86 -18.14 12.96
C ARG A 293 -10.57 -19.50 13.65
N ARG A 294 -9.82 -19.59 14.74
CA ARG A 294 -9.32 -20.87 15.29
C ARG A 294 -9.90 -21.30 16.64
N TRP A 295 -10.90 -20.63 17.20
CA TRP A 295 -11.63 -21.14 18.37
C TRP A 295 -13.12 -21.36 18.10
N GLY A 296 -13.50 -22.63 18.01
CA GLY A 296 -14.89 -23.10 17.88
C GLY A 296 -15.72 -23.03 19.17
N ASP A 297 -15.13 -22.78 20.34
CA ASP A 297 -15.79 -23.07 21.62
C ASP A 297 -16.13 -21.86 22.52
N LEU A 298 -15.80 -20.63 22.15
CA LEU A 298 -15.96 -19.43 23.03
C LEU A 298 -17.05 -18.43 22.57
N SER A 299 -17.99 -18.88 21.74
CA SER A 299 -19.01 -18.02 21.12
C SER A 299 -19.91 -17.26 22.13
N ARG A 300 -20.27 -17.87 23.27
CA ARG A 300 -21.06 -17.20 24.33
C ARG A 300 -20.28 -16.14 25.11
N GLY A 301 -18.98 -16.35 25.32
CA GLY A 301 -18.13 -15.39 26.03
C GLY A 301 -17.99 -14.07 25.27
N ARG A 302 -17.96 -14.11 23.93
CA ARG A 302 -17.75 -12.92 23.10
C ARG A 302 -18.88 -11.89 23.17
N VAL A 303 -20.15 -12.31 23.20
CA VAL A 303 -21.26 -11.34 23.32
C VAL A 303 -21.22 -10.64 24.68
N ALA A 304 -21.04 -11.39 25.77
CA ALA A 304 -20.88 -10.83 27.11
C ALA A 304 -19.69 -9.86 27.19
N THR A 305 -18.52 -10.26 26.69
CA THR A 305 -17.32 -9.41 26.63
C THR A 305 -17.57 -8.14 25.80
N THR A 306 -18.25 -8.27 24.65
CA THR A 306 -18.58 -7.11 23.79
C THR A 306 -19.53 -6.14 24.48
N LEU A 307 -20.54 -6.66 25.21
CA LEU A 307 -21.45 -5.85 26.01
C LEU A 307 -20.73 -5.17 27.18
N ASP A 308 -19.82 -5.86 27.86
CA ASP A 308 -19.01 -5.28 28.94
C ASP A 308 -18.08 -4.17 28.42
N ILE A 309 -17.50 -4.35 27.23
CA ILE A 309 -16.73 -3.30 26.54
C ILE A 309 -17.62 -2.11 26.20
N LEU A 310 -18.77 -2.35 25.56
CA LEU A 310 -19.71 -1.28 25.21
C LEU A 310 -20.22 -0.53 26.44
N LYS A 311 -20.35 -1.21 27.59
CA LYS A 311 -20.68 -0.58 28.87
C LYS A 311 -19.55 0.32 29.39
N LYS A 312 -18.29 -0.06 29.19
CA LYS A 312 -17.12 0.77 29.54
C LYS A 312 -16.96 1.98 28.61
N LEU A 313 -17.34 1.85 27.34
CA LEU A 313 -17.25 2.88 26.28
C LEU A 313 -18.30 4.00 26.42
N SER A 314 -18.53 4.52 27.62
CA SER A 314 -19.65 5.40 27.94
C SER A 314 -19.75 6.70 27.13
N THR A 315 -18.68 7.14 26.46
CA THR A 315 -18.62 8.35 25.62
C THR A 315 -18.53 8.09 24.12
N ALA A 316 -18.41 6.81 23.71
CA ALA A 316 -18.12 6.47 22.33
C ALA A 316 -19.27 6.87 21.39
N ARG A 317 -18.92 7.45 20.25
CA ARG A 317 -19.85 7.80 19.17
C ARG A 317 -19.89 6.75 18.09
N THR A 318 -18.78 6.05 17.88
CA THR A 318 -18.62 5.02 16.86
C THR A 318 -18.14 3.73 17.50
N PHE A 319 -18.87 2.65 17.25
CA PHE A 319 -18.50 1.30 17.69
C PHE A 319 -18.59 0.36 16.49
N LYS A 320 -17.50 -0.35 16.21
CA LYS A 320 -17.43 -1.35 15.14
C LYS A 320 -17.06 -2.68 15.77
N THR A 321 -17.80 -3.74 15.50
CA THR A 321 -17.56 -5.05 16.11
C THR A 321 -17.92 -6.18 15.16
N GLU A 322 -17.19 -7.28 15.24
CA GLU A 322 -17.57 -8.55 14.63
C GLU A 322 -18.12 -9.51 15.68
N LEU A 323 -19.34 -9.99 15.44
CA LEU A 323 -20.01 -10.96 16.31
C LEU A 323 -20.24 -12.22 15.48
N VAL A 324 -19.41 -13.24 15.70
CA VAL A 324 -19.57 -14.56 15.08
C VAL A 324 -19.85 -15.60 16.17
N THR A 325 -21.03 -16.22 16.11
CA THR A 325 -21.40 -17.33 17.00
C THR A 325 -21.89 -18.55 16.23
N PHE A 326 -21.40 -19.72 16.64
CA PHE A 326 -21.70 -21.02 16.00
C PHE A 326 -22.56 -21.95 16.87
N ALA A 327 -23.02 -21.50 18.06
CA ALA A 327 -23.73 -22.34 19.03
C ALA A 327 -25.08 -21.75 19.44
N VAL A 328 -26.03 -22.63 19.80
CA VAL A 328 -27.37 -22.27 20.27
C VAL A 328 -27.28 -21.54 21.63
N PRO A 329 -27.78 -20.30 21.77
CA PRO A 329 -27.79 -19.60 23.06
C PRO A 329 -28.70 -20.31 24.06
N ALA A 330 -28.25 -20.41 25.30
CA ALA A 330 -29.16 -20.51 26.44
C ALA A 330 -29.53 -19.07 26.80
N PRO A 331 -30.79 -18.75 27.12
CA PRO A 331 -31.20 -17.38 27.41
C PRO A 331 -30.55 -16.87 28.69
N SER A 332 -29.52 -16.03 28.56
CA SER A 332 -28.95 -15.27 29.68
C SER A 332 -29.74 -13.97 29.88
N PRO A 333 -30.14 -13.63 31.13
CA PRO A 333 -30.78 -12.37 31.42
C PRO A 333 -29.72 -11.26 31.53
N HIS A 334 -29.13 -10.85 30.40
CA HIS A 334 -28.33 -9.62 30.41
C HIS A 334 -29.28 -8.45 30.72
N SER A 335 -28.98 -7.70 31.80
CA SER A 335 -29.61 -6.40 32.01
C SER A 335 -29.36 -5.56 30.78
N ARG A 336 -30.42 -5.04 30.16
CA ARG A 336 -30.32 -4.34 28.89
C ARG A 336 -29.41 -3.11 29.04
N LEU A 337 -28.42 -3.01 28.16
CA LEU A 337 -27.44 -1.94 28.13
C LEU A 337 -27.98 -0.77 27.29
N ARG A 338 -28.22 0.37 27.95
CA ARG A 338 -28.63 1.60 27.28
C ARG A 338 -27.43 2.52 27.06
N HIS A 339 -27.09 2.83 25.81
CA HIS A 339 -25.97 3.68 25.46
C HIS A 339 -26.43 5.01 24.83
N GLN A 340 -26.20 6.14 25.51
CA GLN A 340 -26.82 7.42 25.15
C GLN A 340 -26.11 8.22 24.05
N TYR A 341 -24.86 7.89 23.74
CA TYR A 341 -24.02 8.69 22.84
C TYR A 341 -23.59 7.99 21.55
N LEU A 342 -24.02 6.74 21.34
CA LEU A 342 -23.57 5.96 20.19
C LEU A 342 -24.38 6.40 18.95
N HIS A 343 -23.71 7.00 17.98
CA HIS A 343 -24.30 7.49 16.74
C HIS A 343 -24.13 6.52 15.59
N THR A 344 -23.00 5.80 15.58
CA THR A 344 -22.62 4.88 14.50
C THR A 344 -22.29 3.50 15.07
N LEU A 345 -22.98 2.48 14.55
CA LEU A 345 -22.74 1.08 14.88
C LEU A 345 -22.43 0.29 13.60
N TRP A 346 -21.30 -0.41 13.59
CA TRP A 346 -20.98 -1.38 12.54
C TRP A 346 -20.94 -2.78 13.12
N ILE A 347 -21.64 -3.69 12.47
CA ILE A 347 -21.68 -5.10 12.85
C ILE A 347 -21.18 -5.92 11.66
N ASP A 348 -20.17 -6.75 11.92
CA ASP A 348 -19.79 -7.82 11.01
C ASP A 348 -20.43 -9.15 11.44
N THR A 349 -20.89 -9.92 10.46
CA THR A 349 -21.73 -11.09 10.62
C THR A 349 -21.24 -12.24 9.75
N SER A 350 -21.70 -13.46 9.99
CA SER A 350 -21.59 -14.52 8.98
C SER A 350 -22.30 -14.12 7.67
N VAL A 351 -21.87 -14.71 6.54
CA VAL A 351 -22.39 -14.39 5.20
C VAL A 351 -23.92 -14.57 5.11
N ASP A 352 -24.47 -15.54 5.84
CA ASP A 352 -25.90 -15.85 5.84
C ASP A 352 -26.75 -14.88 6.68
N GLY A 353 -26.13 -13.98 7.44
CA GLY A 353 -26.82 -12.96 8.26
C GLY A 353 -27.61 -13.49 9.46
N ASN A 354 -27.76 -14.82 9.61
CA ASN A 354 -28.47 -15.47 10.71
C ASN A 354 -27.52 -15.89 11.85
N ASP A 355 -26.89 -14.92 12.50
CA ASP A 355 -26.03 -15.18 13.64
C ASP A 355 -26.79 -14.99 14.96
N LEU A 356 -26.91 -16.05 15.76
CA LEU A 356 -27.66 -16.03 17.02
C LEU A 356 -27.06 -15.06 18.04
N GLY A 357 -25.74 -14.86 18.01
CA GLY A 357 -25.01 -13.92 18.87
C GLY A 357 -25.28 -12.47 18.52
N ILE A 358 -25.53 -12.17 17.24
CA ILE A 358 -26.00 -10.85 16.82
C ILE A 358 -27.39 -10.60 17.38
N GLN A 359 -28.28 -11.59 17.31
CA GLN A 359 -29.62 -11.44 17.88
C GLN A 359 -29.56 -11.23 19.40
N GLU A 360 -28.71 -11.97 20.09
CA GLU A 360 -28.45 -11.80 21.54
C GLU A 360 -27.91 -10.40 21.86
N PHE A 361 -26.86 -9.96 21.17
CA PHE A 361 -26.28 -8.63 21.32
C PHE A 361 -27.30 -7.52 21.05
N MET A 362 -27.99 -7.61 19.91
CA MET A 362 -28.99 -6.62 19.50
C MET A 362 -30.08 -6.53 20.56
N ASN A 363 -30.63 -7.66 21.02
CA ASN A 363 -31.66 -7.69 22.07
C ASN A 363 -31.19 -7.15 23.44
N ALA A 364 -29.89 -7.23 23.69
CA ALA A 364 -29.26 -6.74 24.91
C ALA A 364 -28.97 -5.23 24.90
N VAL A 365 -29.13 -4.52 23.77
CA VAL A 365 -28.81 -3.08 23.67
C VAL A 365 -30.01 -2.18 23.35
N GLU A 366 -29.95 -0.95 23.86
CA GLU A 366 -30.82 0.20 23.58
C GLU A 366 -29.96 1.41 23.20
N LEU A 367 -30.12 1.91 21.97
CA LEU A 367 -29.22 2.89 21.36
C LEU A 367 -30.01 4.12 20.86
N PRO A 368 -30.53 4.98 21.75
CA PRO A 368 -31.44 6.07 21.37
C PRO A 368 -30.82 7.14 20.46
N ALA A 369 -29.51 7.33 20.49
CA ALA A 369 -28.79 8.30 19.66
C ALA A 369 -28.31 7.72 18.31
N LEU A 370 -28.65 6.47 18.00
CA LEU A 370 -28.14 5.79 16.81
C LEU A 370 -28.73 6.42 15.54
N GLN A 371 -27.86 6.91 14.67
CA GLN A 371 -28.20 7.51 13.38
C GLN A 371 -27.76 6.63 12.21
N SER A 372 -26.69 5.86 12.42
CA SER A 372 -25.99 5.15 11.36
C SER A 372 -25.74 3.71 11.75
N LEU A 373 -26.28 2.78 10.97
CA LEU A 373 -26.11 1.34 11.16
C LEU A 373 -25.47 0.73 9.91
N GLY A 374 -24.36 0.03 10.09
CA GLY A 374 -23.64 -0.63 9.02
C GLY A 374 -23.51 -2.13 9.24
N TRP A 375 -23.68 -2.89 8.16
CA TRP A 375 -23.52 -4.33 8.09
C TRP A 375 -22.40 -4.66 7.11
N ILE A 376 -21.38 -5.40 7.56
CA ILE A 376 -20.16 -5.60 6.77
C ILE A 376 -20.30 -6.77 5.77
N ARG A 377 -20.82 -7.92 6.23
CA ARG A 377 -21.06 -9.11 5.38
C ARG A 377 -22.56 -9.34 5.18
N GLY A 378 -23.24 -9.97 6.14
CA GLY A 378 -24.68 -10.26 6.11
C GLY A 378 -25.52 -9.23 6.88
N VAL A 379 -26.84 -9.24 6.66
CA VAL A 379 -27.80 -8.31 7.30
C VAL A 379 -28.89 -9.10 8.01
N ASP A 380 -29.07 -8.89 9.32
CA ASP A 380 -30.27 -9.37 10.03
C ASP A 380 -31.36 -8.28 10.05
N VAL A 381 -32.29 -8.41 9.11
CA VAL A 381 -33.46 -7.54 8.91
C VAL A 381 -34.34 -7.48 10.18
N LYS A 382 -34.59 -8.62 10.82
CA LYS A 382 -35.51 -8.68 11.99
C LYS A 382 -34.86 -8.07 13.23
N ALA A 383 -33.58 -8.35 13.45
CA ALA A 383 -32.83 -7.76 14.56
C ALA A 383 -32.71 -6.24 14.40
N THR A 384 -32.47 -5.76 13.18
CA THR A 384 -32.45 -4.33 12.85
C THR A 384 -33.77 -3.64 13.21
N GLN A 385 -34.90 -4.14 12.72
CA GLN A 385 -36.23 -3.56 13.03
C GLN A 385 -36.52 -3.55 14.53
N SER A 386 -36.18 -4.64 15.20
CA SER A 386 -36.38 -4.77 16.65
C SER A 386 -35.52 -3.75 17.42
N LEU A 387 -34.27 -3.51 17.00
CA LEU A 387 -33.40 -2.50 17.59
C LEU A 387 -33.93 -1.09 17.40
N VAL A 388 -34.36 -0.72 16.18
CA VAL A 388 -34.87 0.61 15.87
C VAL A 388 -36.12 0.92 16.70
N ARG A 389 -37.09 -0.01 16.69
CA ARG A 389 -38.33 0.14 17.48
C ARG A 389 -38.05 0.23 18.97
N ARG A 390 -37.15 -0.60 19.49
CA ARG A 390 -36.81 -0.63 20.93
C ARG A 390 -36.01 0.60 21.36
N SER A 391 -35.08 1.05 20.55
CA SER A 391 -34.22 2.20 20.85
C SER A 391 -34.94 3.53 20.63
N ASN A 392 -36.05 3.51 19.88
CA ASN A 392 -36.77 4.70 19.44
C ASN A 392 -35.83 5.73 18.79
N CYS A 393 -34.90 5.22 17.96
CA CYS A 393 -33.90 6.02 17.27
C CYS A 393 -34.31 6.28 15.82
N THR A 394 -33.78 7.36 15.25
CA THR A 394 -34.02 7.80 13.87
C THR A 394 -32.81 7.48 13.01
N LEU A 395 -32.85 6.34 12.31
CA LEU A 395 -31.76 5.94 11.42
C LEU A 395 -31.78 6.78 10.15
N THR A 396 -30.73 7.59 9.94
CA THR A 396 -30.53 8.37 8.70
C THR A 396 -29.71 7.61 7.67
N THR A 397 -28.84 6.71 8.12
CA THR A 397 -27.91 5.98 7.26
C THR A 397 -27.94 4.49 7.53
N LEU A 398 -28.17 3.69 6.48
CA LEU A 398 -28.01 2.24 6.51
C LEU A 398 -26.94 1.83 5.50
N ALA A 399 -25.90 1.13 5.94
CA ALA A 399 -24.86 0.61 5.05
C ALA A 399 -24.88 -0.91 5.00
N VAL A 400 -24.88 -1.50 3.81
CA VAL A 400 -24.99 -2.95 3.58
C VAL A 400 -24.18 -3.38 2.36
N LYS A 401 -23.74 -4.64 2.31
CA LYS A 401 -23.11 -5.20 1.10
C LYS A 401 -24.16 -5.43 0.00
N LEU A 402 -23.83 -5.18 -1.26
CA LEU A 402 -24.76 -5.27 -2.39
C LEU A 402 -25.26 -6.71 -2.59
N GLU A 403 -24.36 -7.69 -2.52
CA GLU A 403 -24.68 -9.12 -2.60
C GLU A 403 -25.72 -9.57 -1.55
N THR A 404 -25.78 -8.90 -0.40
CA THR A 404 -26.69 -9.24 0.69
C THR A 404 -27.98 -8.41 0.67
N TYR A 405 -28.13 -7.50 -0.31
CA TYR A 405 -29.35 -6.74 -0.53
C TYR A 405 -30.48 -7.63 -1.04
N THR A 406 -31.50 -7.86 -0.20
CA THR A 406 -32.69 -8.63 -0.58
C THR A 406 -33.92 -7.73 -0.75
N PRO A 407 -34.94 -8.14 -1.55
CA PRO A 407 -36.20 -7.41 -1.65
C PRO A 407 -36.89 -7.16 -0.29
N LYS A 408 -36.68 -8.02 0.70
CA LYS A 408 -37.18 -7.84 2.08
C LYS A 408 -36.54 -6.65 2.80
N MET A 409 -35.33 -6.23 2.41
CA MET A 409 -34.69 -5.02 2.92
C MET A 409 -35.33 -3.75 2.36
N ARG A 410 -35.92 -3.81 1.16
CA ARG A 410 -36.73 -2.72 0.61
C ARG A 410 -37.94 -2.43 1.49
N ASP A 411 -38.56 -3.48 2.04
CA ASP A 411 -39.69 -3.33 2.96
C ASP A 411 -39.24 -2.79 4.32
N LEU A 412 -38.05 -3.18 4.79
CA LEU A 412 -37.44 -2.60 5.99
C LEU A 412 -37.15 -1.09 5.83
N LEU A 413 -36.64 -0.67 4.68
CA LEU A 413 -36.42 0.75 4.34
C LEU A 413 -37.73 1.52 4.16
N ARG A 414 -38.81 0.84 3.74
CA ARG A 414 -40.13 1.43 3.58
C ARG A 414 -40.83 1.66 4.93
N ASP A 415 -40.67 0.72 5.86
CA ASP A 415 -41.24 0.78 7.22
C ASP A 415 -40.41 1.69 8.16
N SER A 416 -39.15 1.97 7.80
CA SER A 416 -38.23 2.86 8.52
C SER A 416 -38.24 4.23 7.83
N CYS A 417 -39.30 5.01 8.05
CA CYS A 417 -39.68 6.19 7.27
C CYS A 417 -38.66 7.35 7.16
N GLU A 418 -37.47 7.24 7.75
CA GLU A 418 -36.49 8.33 7.91
C GLU A 418 -35.06 7.99 7.43
N VAL A 419 -34.86 6.83 6.76
CA VAL A 419 -33.54 6.49 6.19
C VAL A 419 -33.28 7.32 4.92
N ASP A 420 -32.54 8.41 5.07
CA ASP A 420 -32.17 9.33 3.99
C ASP A 420 -31.07 8.78 3.07
N THR A 421 -30.19 7.92 3.58
CA THR A 421 -28.99 7.44 2.88
C THR A 421 -28.84 5.93 3.01
N LEU A 422 -28.97 5.20 1.90
CA LEU A 422 -28.61 3.78 1.80
C LEU A 422 -27.24 3.67 1.12
N VAL A 423 -26.26 3.10 1.80
CA VAL A 423 -24.93 2.80 1.24
C VAL A 423 -24.89 1.33 0.85
N LEU A 424 -24.65 1.05 -0.43
CA LEU A 424 -24.43 -0.29 -0.96
C LEU A 424 -22.94 -0.45 -1.24
N LYS A 425 -22.30 -1.50 -0.72
CA LYS A 425 -20.88 -1.82 -0.97
C LYS A 425 -20.77 -3.03 -1.88
N ASP A 426 -19.99 -2.95 -2.95
CA ASP A 426 -19.70 -4.11 -3.79
C ASP A 426 -18.22 -4.23 -4.14
N ASP A 427 -17.77 -5.47 -4.37
CA ASP A 427 -16.48 -5.83 -4.99
C ASP A 427 -16.72 -6.40 -6.42
N ILE A 428 -17.92 -6.23 -6.98
CA ILE A 428 -18.38 -6.94 -8.19
C ILE A 428 -18.86 -6.00 -9.31
N ASP A 429 -18.75 -6.53 -10.53
CA ASP A 429 -19.12 -6.03 -11.86
C ASP A 429 -20.41 -5.13 -11.91
N PRO A 430 -20.32 -3.92 -12.50
CA PRO A 430 -21.40 -2.93 -12.55
C PRO A 430 -22.69 -3.37 -13.29
N THR A 431 -22.70 -4.54 -13.93
CA THR A 431 -23.91 -5.09 -14.58
C THR A 431 -25.03 -5.46 -13.59
N TYR A 432 -24.73 -5.67 -12.30
CA TYR A 432 -25.73 -5.99 -11.27
C TYR A 432 -26.70 -4.83 -10.94
N PHE A 433 -26.31 -3.57 -11.14
CA PHE A 433 -27.17 -2.42 -10.86
C PHE A 433 -28.47 -2.41 -11.69
N SER A 434 -28.46 -3.06 -12.86
CA SER A 434 -29.63 -3.22 -13.72
C SER A 434 -30.76 -4.07 -13.09
N THR A 435 -30.44 -4.90 -12.09
CA THR A 435 -31.41 -5.79 -11.41
C THR A 435 -32.11 -5.17 -10.21
N LEU A 436 -31.65 -4.01 -9.71
CA LEU A 436 -32.19 -3.39 -8.48
C LEU A 436 -33.62 -2.86 -8.62
N GLY A 437 -34.14 -2.70 -9.85
CA GLY A 437 -35.46 -2.12 -10.10
C GLY A 437 -35.61 -0.68 -9.57
N ALA A 438 -36.73 -0.01 -9.85
CA ALA A 438 -36.97 1.34 -9.35
C ALA A 438 -37.05 1.33 -7.80
N VAL A 439 -36.07 1.94 -7.13
CA VAL A 439 -36.06 2.08 -5.67
C VAL A 439 -36.67 3.45 -5.29
N PRO A 440 -37.59 3.57 -4.32
CA PRO A 440 -38.47 4.75 -4.22
C PRO A 440 -37.91 5.96 -3.46
N LEU A 441 -36.65 6.00 -3.07
CA LEU A 441 -36.10 7.05 -2.19
C LEU A 441 -34.77 7.58 -2.73
N GLY A 442 -34.30 8.75 -2.27
CA GLY A 442 -33.08 9.45 -2.69
C GLY A 442 -31.79 8.66 -2.46
N LEU A 443 -31.64 7.54 -3.17
CA LEU A 443 -30.71 6.45 -2.91
C LEU A 443 -29.29 6.81 -3.34
N ALA A 444 -28.41 7.12 -2.39
CA ALA A 444 -26.97 7.25 -2.64
C ALA A 444 -26.33 5.90 -3.02
N VAL A 445 -26.42 5.46 -4.27
CA VAL A 445 -25.70 4.26 -4.73
C VAL A 445 -24.21 4.58 -4.79
N LEU A 446 -23.44 3.90 -3.95
CA LEU A 446 -21.98 3.93 -3.95
C LEU A 446 -21.48 2.86 -4.92
N ASP A 447 -20.93 3.30 -6.05
CA ASP A 447 -20.23 2.45 -7.00
C ASP A 447 -18.74 2.43 -6.60
N MET A 448 -18.21 1.24 -6.34
CA MET A 448 -16.78 0.97 -6.08
C MET A 448 -16.20 0.09 -7.20
N SER A 449 -16.72 0.21 -8.44
CA SER A 449 -16.16 -0.48 -9.59
C SER A 449 -14.79 0.09 -9.99
N GLU A 450 -13.90 -0.83 -10.39
CA GLU A 450 -12.56 -0.58 -10.89
C GLU A 450 -12.57 0.40 -12.09
N ALA A 451 -12.25 1.66 -11.83
CA ALA A 451 -11.69 2.56 -12.81
C ALA A 451 -10.70 3.50 -12.12
N ASN A 452 -9.41 3.22 -12.31
CA ASN A 452 -8.23 3.92 -11.80
C ASN A 452 -7.89 3.70 -10.32
N LEU A 453 -7.36 2.50 -10.05
CA LEU A 453 -6.50 2.20 -8.90
C LEU A 453 -5.16 2.95 -9.00
N ALA A 454 -5.20 4.24 -8.69
CA ALA A 454 -4.09 5.03 -8.15
C ALA A 454 -4.70 6.38 -7.73
N SER A 455 -4.57 6.76 -6.47
CA SER A 455 -5.11 8.01 -5.88
C SER A 455 -6.63 8.05 -5.61
N VAL A 456 -7.08 7.41 -4.53
CA VAL A 456 -8.29 7.89 -3.82
C VAL A 456 -8.01 7.87 -2.33
N SER A 457 -7.42 8.95 -1.83
CA SER A 457 -7.14 9.20 -0.41
C SER A 457 -8.31 9.85 0.34
N GLU A 458 -9.50 9.89 -0.25
CA GLU A 458 -10.74 10.28 0.44
C GLU A 458 -11.90 9.43 -0.11
N ASP A 459 -12.63 8.73 0.77
CA ASP A 459 -13.84 7.97 0.44
C ASP A 459 -14.87 8.89 -0.24
N LYS A 460 -14.94 8.87 -1.58
CA LYS A 460 -15.91 9.66 -2.33
C LYS A 460 -17.25 8.97 -2.31
N VAL A 461 -18.24 9.60 -1.68
CA VAL A 461 -19.61 9.09 -1.60
C VAL A 461 -20.54 9.85 -2.51
N TRP A 462 -21.34 9.13 -3.27
CA TRP A 462 -22.22 9.70 -4.27
C TRP A 462 -23.66 9.66 -3.79
N ARG A 463 -24.23 10.84 -3.50
CA ARG A 463 -25.66 10.98 -3.18
C ARG A 463 -26.45 11.18 -4.46
N LEU A 464 -27.51 10.41 -4.62
CA LEU A 464 -28.42 10.48 -5.76
C LEU A 464 -29.55 11.44 -5.39
N VAL A 465 -29.49 12.66 -5.92
CA VAL A 465 -30.47 13.71 -5.66
C VAL A 465 -31.58 13.60 -6.70
N ASN A 466 -32.83 13.44 -6.24
CA ASN A 466 -34.04 13.38 -7.07
C ASN A 466 -34.01 12.31 -8.18
N GLY A 467 -33.43 11.14 -7.90
CA GLY A 467 -33.48 9.99 -8.82
C GLY A 467 -32.66 10.13 -10.10
N ARG A 468 -31.88 11.21 -10.31
CA ARG A 468 -31.20 11.46 -11.61
C ARG A 468 -29.82 12.11 -11.56
N LYS A 469 -29.39 12.74 -10.47
CA LYS A 469 -28.06 13.39 -10.40
C LYS A 469 -27.25 12.89 -9.21
N LEU A 470 -26.07 12.34 -9.52
CA LEU A 470 -25.06 12.01 -8.52
C LEU A 470 -24.34 13.30 -8.10
N LYS A 471 -24.30 13.58 -6.80
CA LYS A 471 -23.50 14.65 -6.21
C LYS A 471 -22.53 14.02 -5.23
N GLU A 472 -21.25 14.39 -5.31
CA GLU A 472 -20.25 14.02 -4.32
C GLU A 472 -20.67 14.62 -2.96
N VAL A 473 -20.78 13.77 -1.94
CA VAL A 473 -21.15 14.12 -0.57
C VAL A 473 -20.09 13.54 0.34
N ARG A 474 -19.61 14.35 1.29
CA ARG A 474 -18.76 13.84 2.36
C ARG A 474 -19.57 12.93 3.27
N LEU A 475 -19.05 11.74 3.53
CA LEU A 475 -19.55 10.85 4.57
C LEU A 475 -19.71 11.59 5.91
N PRO A 476 -20.73 11.26 6.72
CA PRO A 476 -20.79 11.75 8.09
C PRO A 476 -19.49 11.38 8.81
N SER A 477 -18.98 12.29 9.65
CA SER A 477 -17.79 12.02 10.47
C SER A 477 -17.96 10.71 11.27
N GLY A 478 -17.09 9.72 11.06
CA GLY A 478 -17.19 8.37 11.63
C GLY A 478 -17.43 7.25 10.59
N PHE A 479 -17.82 7.63 9.38
CA PHE A 479 -17.74 6.78 8.18
C PHE A 479 -16.39 7.03 7.49
N THR A 480 -15.31 6.56 8.10
CA THR A 480 -14.06 6.32 7.38
C THR A 480 -14.01 4.82 7.10
N TRP A 481 -14.16 4.46 5.83
CA TRP A 481 -13.85 3.13 5.36
C TRP A 481 -12.34 3.13 5.12
N ASN A 482 -11.58 2.58 6.06
CA ASN A 482 -10.15 2.40 5.84
C ASN A 482 -9.96 1.24 4.83
N ALA A 483 -10.24 1.51 3.55
CA ALA A 483 -10.19 0.55 2.44
C ALA A 483 -8.81 -0.12 2.34
N ALA A 484 -7.76 0.54 2.81
CA ALA A 484 -6.39 0.03 2.83
C ALA A 484 -6.13 -1.12 3.84
N ARG A 485 -7.07 -1.49 4.73
CA ARG A 485 -6.76 -2.40 5.85
C ARG A 485 -7.74 -3.54 6.13
N TRP A 486 -8.71 -3.79 5.24
CA TRP A 486 -9.65 -4.93 5.35
C TRP A 486 -9.42 -6.07 4.34
N VAL A 487 -8.32 -6.04 3.57
CA VAL A 487 -7.95 -7.09 2.61
C VAL A 487 -7.34 -8.35 3.27
N SER A 488 -7.15 -8.38 4.59
CA SER A 488 -6.46 -9.51 5.25
C SER A 488 -7.27 -10.80 5.43
N SER A 489 -8.40 -10.99 4.73
CA SER A 489 -9.09 -12.30 4.69
C SER A 489 -9.23 -12.91 3.29
N MET A 490 -8.54 -12.36 2.28
CA MET A 490 -8.47 -12.96 0.95
C MET A 490 -7.00 -13.24 0.61
N ASN A 491 -6.46 -14.30 1.22
CA ASN A 491 -5.34 -15.02 0.65
C ASN A 491 -5.83 -16.44 0.38
N GLU A 492 -6.06 -16.73 -0.89
CA GLU A 492 -5.84 -17.99 -1.61
C GLU A 492 -6.70 -17.98 -2.88
N GLY A 493 -6.06 -17.90 -4.05
CA GLY A 493 -6.72 -18.26 -5.31
C GLY A 493 -6.38 -17.45 -6.56
N CYS A 494 -5.29 -17.88 -7.22
CA CYS A 494 -5.13 -17.93 -8.68
C CYS A 494 -5.14 -16.64 -9.52
N ILE A 495 -3.93 -16.32 -10.01
CA ILE A 495 -3.70 -15.77 -11.35
C ILE A 495 -4.31 -16.73 -12.39
N VAL A 496 -5.26 -16.26 -13.19
CA VAL A 496 -5.47 -16.77 -14.56
C VAL A 496 -5.83 -15.59 -15.47
N SER A 497 -4.88 -15.20 -16.32
CA SER A 497 -5.13 -14.42 -17.53
C SER A 497 -5.68 -15.37 -18.59
N ILE A 498 -6.83 -15.07 -19.22
CA ILE A 498 -7.09 -15.46 -20.61
C ILE A 498 -8.02 -14.44 -21.28
N GLY A 499 -7.53 -13.83 -22.37
CA GLY A 499 -8.32 -13.56 -23.59
C GLY A 499 -8.90 -12.18 -23.76
#